data_AF-A0A1V5RPU0-F1
#
_entry.id   AF-A0A1V5RPU0-F1
#
_cell.length_a   1.000
_cell.length_b   1.000
_cell.length_c   1.000
_cell.angle_alpha   90.00
_cell.angle_beta   90.00
_cell.angle_gamma   90.00
#
_symmetry.space_group_name_H-M   'P 1'
#
loop_
_entity.id
_entity.type
_entity.pdbx_description
1 polymer ?
#
loop_
_entity_poly.entity_id
_entity_poly.type
_entity_poly.pdbx_seq_one_letter_code
_entity_poly.pdbx_strand_id
1 'polypeptide(L)'
;MKINLFWKVFSIGLLVLWLIAIAVGFISWPFHAISNVQETGHGIIDKTINADNAIYNYEWFKRQYENYLAIKAKIGETEAALESFKIEAGPRSQWNFYDTAEFNRLNSVLLGLRQTLNDLAAEYNARSKMVNRSIFKTGDLPVTLPID
;
A
#
# COMPACT_ATOMS: atom_id res chain seq x y z
N MET A 1 -37.44 -35.55 56.47
CA MET A 1 -36.00 -35.56 56.11
C MET A 1 -35.77 -36.14 54.69
N LYS A 2 -36.39 -35.59 53.63
CA LYS A 2 -36.22 -36.06 52.22
C LYS A 2 -35.81 -34.95 51.24
N ILE A 3 -36.05 -33.69 51.61
CA ILE A 3 -35.70 -32.50 50.82
C ILE A 3 -34.18 -32.39 50.57
N ASN A 4 -33.34 -32.74 51.54
CA ASN A 4 -31.88 -32.69 51.37
C ASN A 4 -31.32 -33.73 50.40
N LEU A 5 -32.01 -34.84 50.15
CA LEU A 5 -31.56 -35.85 49.17
C LEU A 5 -31.90 -35.42 47.74
N PHE A 6 -33.10 -34.87 47.55
CA PHE A 6 -33.55 -34.34 46.26
C PHE A 6 -32.65 -33.21 45.76
N TRP A 7 -32.38 -32.21 46.61
CA TRP A 7 -31.48 -31.10 46.24
C TRP A 7 -30.04 -31.56 45.96
N LYS A 8 -29.54 -32.59 46.65
CA LYS A 8 -28.20 -33.16 46.36
C LYS A 8 -28.16 -33.83 44.99
N VAL A 9 -29.15 -34.65 44.66
CA VAL A 9 -29.24 -35.33 43.35
C VAL A 9 -29.42 -34.30 42.23
N PHE A 10 -30.25 -33.27 42.45
CA PHE A 10 -30.48 -32.18 41.51
C PHE A 10 -29.19 -31.38 41.25
N SER A 11 -28.46 -30.98 42.30
CA SER A 11 -27.19 -30.26 42.18
C SER A 11 -26.10 -31.08 41.49
N ILE A 12 -26.03 -32.39 41.75
CA ILE A 12 -25.09 -33.29 41.04
C ILE A 12 -25.44 -33.38 39.56
N GLY A 13 -26.73 -33.49 39.21
CA GLY A 13 -27.18 -33.50 37.82
C GLY A 13 -26.83 -32.21 37.07
N LEU A 14 -27.01 -31.05 37.71
CA LEU A 14 -26.63 -29.75 37.17
C LEU A 14 -25.12 -29.62 36.95
N LEU A 15 -24.32 -30.15 37.88
CA LEU A 15 -22.86 -30.13 37.79
C LEU A 15 -22.36 -30.99 36.62
N VAL A 16 -22.98 -32.16 36.41
CA VAL A 16 -22.68 -33.03 35.26
C VAL A 16 -23.04 -32.34 33.94
N LEU A 17 -24.21 -31.69 33.85
CA LEU A 17 -24.62 -30.94 32.65
C LEU A 17 -23.66 -29.77 32.34
N TRP A 18 -23.21 -29.05 33.37
CA TRP A 18 -22.26 -27.96 33.22
C TRP A 18 -20.89 -28.45 32.72
N LEU A 19 -20.40 -29.58 33.23
CA LEU A 19 -19.15 -30.20 32.76
C LEU A 19 -19.25 -30.68 31.31
N ILE A 20 -20.41 -31.22 30.90
CA ILE A 20 -20.67 -31.60 29.50
C ILE A 20 -20.68 -30.36 28.60
N ALA A 21 -21.32 -29.27 29.02
CA ALA A 21 -21.33 -28.02 28.24
C ALA A 21 -19.92 -27.44 28.05
N ILE A 22 -19.07 -27.49 29.08
CA ILE A 22 -17.67 -27.08 28.97
C ILE A 22 -16.90 -28.00 28.02
N ALA A 23 -17.07 -29.32 28.13
CA ALA A 23 -16.39 -30.28 27.27
C ALA A 23 -16.77 -30.07 25.80
N VAL A 24 -18.05 -29.86 25.49
CA VAL A 24 -18.53 -29.54 24.14
C VAL A 24 -17.95 -28.21 23.65
N GLY A 25 -17.91 -27.19 24.51
CA GLY A 25 -17.28 -25.89 24.21
C GLY A 25 -15.81 -26.03 23.84
N PHE A 26 -15.02 -26.76 24.64
CA PHE A 26 -13.59 -27.01 24.39
C PHE A 26 -13.34 -27.82 23.12
N ILE A 27 -14.20 -28.80 22.82
CA ILE A 27 -14.10 -29.59 21.58
C ILE A 27 -14.43 -28.73 20.35
N SER A 28 -15.40 -27.82 20.46
CA SER A 28 -15.84 -26.95 19.35
C SER A 28 -14.90 -25.77 19.05
N TRP A 29 -14.11 -25.33 20.04
CA TRP A 29 -13.19 -24.20 19.93
C TRP A 29 -12.14 -24.34 18.80
N PRO A 30 -11.42 -25.48 18.63
CA PRO A 30 -10.49 -25.66 17.52
C PRO A 30 -11.18 -25.68 16.15
N PHE A 31 -12.40 -26.22 16.03
CA PHE A 31 -13.13 -26.22 14.76
C PHE A 31 -13.57 -24.82 14.32
N HIS A 32 -14.02 -23.98 15.26
CA HIS A 32 -14.37 -22.58 14.99
C HIS A 32 -13.15 -21.70 14.64
N ALA A 33 -12.00 -21.94 15.27
CA ALA A 33 -10.77 -21.24 14.93
C ALA A 33 -10.31 -21.57 13.50
N ILE A 34 -10.41 -22.83 13.09
CA ILE A 34 -10.03 -23.30 11.76
C ILE A 34 -11.00 -22.80 10.68
N SER A 35 -12.32 -22.82 10.94
CA SER A 35 -13.32 -22.31 9.98
C SER A 35 -13.14 -20.82 9.70
N ASN A 36 -12.84 -20.01 10.72
CA ASN A 36 -12.62 -18.57 10.57
C ASN A 36 -11.33 -18.26 9.78
N VAL A 37 -10.28 -19.06 9.94
CA VAL A 37 -9.04 -18.94 9.16
C VAL A 37 -9.29 -19.32 7.69
N GLN A 38 -10.10 -20.35 7.45
CA GLN A 38 -10.45 -20.79 6.10
C GLN A 38 -11.36 -19.77 5.39
N GLU A 39 -12.36 -19.22 6.07
CA GLU A 39 -13.23 -18.15 5.54
C GLU A 39 -12.46 -16.84 5.31
N THR A 40 -11.54 -16.48 6.21
CA THR A 40 -10.67 -15.31 6.02
C THR A 40 -9.74 -15.50 4.82
N GLY A 41 -9.18 -16.71 4.65
CA GLY A 41 -8.33 -17.05 3.51
C GLY A 41 -9.08 -17.04 2.18
N HIS A 42 -10.23 -17.70 2.09
CA HIS A 42 -11.06 -17.68 0.87
C HIS A 42 -11.58 -16.28 0.54
N GLY A 43 -12.03 -15.51 1.53
CA GLY A 43 -12.49 -14.14 1.30
C GLY A 43 -11.38 -13.18 0.84
N ILE A 44 -10.13 -13.39 1.29
CA ILE A 44 -8.97 -12.63 0.80
C ILE A 44 -8.61 -13.05 -0.63
N ILE A 45 -8.63 -14.34 -0.95
CA ILE A 45 -8.34 -14.84 -2.31
C ILE A 45 -9.37 -14.31 -3.32
N ASP A 46 -10.67 -14.41 -3.01
CA ASP A 46 -11.74 -14.02 -3.92
C ASP A 46 -11.76 -12.49 -4.16
N LYS A 47 -11.49 -11.69 -3.12
CA LYS A 47 -11.34 -10.23 -3.26
C LYS A 47 -10.04 -9.82 -3.96
N THR A 48 -8.97 -10.58 -3.77
CA THR A 48 -7.68 -10.29 -4.41
C THR A 48 -7.70 -10.67 -5.88
N ILE A 49 -8.33 -11.79 -6.25
CA ILE A 49 -8.34 -12.37 -7.61
C ILE A 49 -9.68 -12.10 -8.34
N ASN A 50 -10.48 -11.13 -7.90
CA ASN A 50 -11.60 -10.66 -8.71
C ASN A 50 -11.07 -9.82 -9.90
N ALA A 51 -11.65 -10.01 -11.08
CA ALA A 51 -11.33 -9.27 -12.30
C ALA A 51 -11.33 -7.74 -12.09
N ASP A 52 -12.26 -7.20 -11.30
CA ASP A 52 -12.33 -5.76 -11.02
C ASP A 52 -11.09 -5.27 -10.23
N ASN A 53 -10.65 -6.06 -9.24
CA ASN A 53 -9.44 -5.75 -8.48
C ASN A 53 -8.18 -5.90 -9.35
N ALA A 54 -8.15 -6.89 -10.23
CA ALA A 54 -7.05 -7.09 -11.16
C ALA A 54 -6.91 -5.93 -12.15
N ILE A 55 -8.02 -5.52 -12.79
CA ILE A 55 -8.08 -4.38 -13.73
C ILE A 55 -7.68 -3.10 -12.99
N TYR A 56 -8.26 -2.86 -11.80
CA TYR A 56 -7.95 -1.67 -11.02
C TYR A 56 -6.46 -1.56 -10.68
N ASN A 57 -5.83 -2.64 -10.20
CA ASN A 57 -4.41 -2.60 -9.85
C ASN A 57 -3.54 -2.44 -11.11
N TYR A 58 -3.87 -3.12 -12.20
CA TYR A 58 -3.16 -2.97 -13.47
C TYR A 58 -3.21 -1.53 -13.99
N GLU A 59 -4.41 -0.94 -14.08
CA GLU A 59 -4.59 0.44 -14.51
C GLU A 59 -3.90 1.43 -13.57
N TRP A 60 -3.91 1.15 -12.27
CA TRP A 60 -3.21 1.97 -11.28
C TRP A 60 -1.71 1.96 -11.56
N PHE A 61 -1.08 0.79 -11.75
CA PHE A 61 0.35 0.71 -12.04
C PHE A 61 0.70 1.39 -13.36
N LYS A 62 -0.12 1.19 -14.40
CA LYS A 62 0.10 1.82 -15.71
C LYS A 62 0.01 3.34 -15.61
N ARG A 63 -1.03 3.87 -14.97
CA ARG A 63 -1.18 5.32 -14.76
C ARG A 63 -0.04 5.90 -13.93
N GLN A 64 0.43 5.20 -12.89
CA GLN A 64 1.58 5.68 -12.13
C GLN A 64 2.87 5.72 -12.96
N TYR A 65 3.09 4.71 -13.80
CA TYR A 65 4.25 4.68 -14.68
C TYR A 65 4.21 5.82 -15.71
N GLU A 66 3.07 6.05 -16.35
CA GLU A 66 2.90 7.18 -17.29
C GLU A 66 3.08 8.53 -16.59
N ASN A 67 2.55 8.69 -15.36
CA ASN A 67 2.77 9.89 -14.57
C ASN A 67 4.26 10.11 -14.25
N TYR A 68 4.97 9.04 -13.88
CA TYR A 68 6.42 9.09 -13.64
C TYR A 68 7.18 9.54 -14.90
N LEU A 69 6.85 8.98 -16.07
CA LEU A 69 7.47 9.39 -17.34
C LEU A 69 7.16 10.86 -17.68
N ALA A 70 5.93 11.32 -17.44
CA ALA A 70 5.55 12.70 -17.68
C ALA A 70 6.31 13.69 -16.77
N ILE A 71 6.48 13.37 -15.47
CA ILE A 71 7.29 14.21 -14.57
C ILE A 71 8.76 14.19 -14.98
N LYS A 72 9.29 13.03 -15.40
CA LYS A 72 10.66 12.92 -15.89
C LYS A 72 10.91 13.78 -17.12
N ALA A 73 9.97 13.83 -18.05
CA ALA A 73 10.05 14.73 -19.21
C ALA A 73 10.08 16.21 -18.79
N LYS A 74 9.20 16.62 -17.85
CA LYS A 74 9.18 17.99 -17.30
C LYS A 74 10.48 18.37 -16.59
N ILE A 75 11.12 17.42 -15.91
CA ILE A 75 12.45 17.63 -15.32
C ILE A 75 13.46 17.95 -16.42
N GLY A 76 13.51 17.14 -17.48
CA GLY A 76 14.41 17.40 -18.61
C GLY A 76 14.18 18.76 -19.28
N GLU A 77 12.92 19.16 -19.48
CA GLU A 77 12.56 20.49 -19.99
C GLU A 77 13.01 21.62 -19.06
N THR A 78 12.82 21.45 -17.74
CA THR A 78 13.19 22.45 -16.74
C THR A 78 14.72 22.57 -16.60
N GLU A 79 15.43 21.44 -16.68
CA GLU A 79 16.90 21.41 -16.71
C GLU A 79 17.43 22.13 -17.96
N ALA A 80 16.85 21.85 -19.13
CA ALA A 80 17.21 22.56 -20.36
C ALA A 80 16.95 24.07 -20.25
N ALA A 81 15.82 24.49 -19.66
CA ALA A 81 15.53 25.89 -19.42
C ALA A 81 16.52 26.55 -18.44
N LEU A 82 16.90 25.85 -17.37
CA LEU A 82 17.90 26.32 -16.40
C LEU A 82 19.28 26.47 -17.04
N GLU A 83 19.69 25.53 -17.90
CA GLU A 83 20.96 25.63 -18.62
C GLU A 83 20.94 26.76 -19.67
N SER A 84 19.85 26.92 -20.43
CA SER A 84 19.69 28.06 -21.35
C SER A 84 19.80 29.38 -20.61
N PHE A 85 19.12 29.50 -19.46
CA PHE A 85 19.21 30.68 -18.60
C PHE A 85 20.66 30.96 -18.15
N LYS A 86 21.41 29.93 -17.71
CA LYS A 86 22.81 30.12 -17.29
C LYS A 86 23.70 30.59 -18.44
N ILE A 87 23.46 30.11 -19.66
CA ILE A 87 24.20 30.52 -20.86
C ILE A 87 23.89 31.99 -21.19
N GLU A 88 22.61 32.36 -21.19
CA GLU A 88 22.15 33.71 -21.52
C GLU A 88 22.54 34.75 -20.47
N ALA A 89 22.44 34.41 -19.18
CA ALA A 89 22.79 35.29 -18.06
C ALA A 89 24.31 35.45 -17.86
N GLY A 90 25.12 34.57 -18.46
CA GLY A 90 26.58 34.60 -18.35
C GLY A 90 27.10 34.26 -16.94
N PRO A 91 28.35 34.63 -16.62
CA PRO A 91 28.98 34.31 -15.34
C PRO A 91 28.19 34.81 -14.14
N ARG A 92 28.06 33.97 -13.10
CA ARG A 92 27.31 34.29 -11.88
C ARG A 92 27.76 35.57 -11.16
N SER A 93 29.01 36.00 -11.35
CA SER A 93 29.54 37.26 -10.81
C SER A 93 28.93 38.52 -11.45
N GLN A 94 28.28 38.39 -12.61
CA GLN A 94 27.65 39.47 -13.36
C GLN A 94 26.13 39.51 -13.17
N TRP A 95 25.57 38.55 -12.44
CA TRP A 95 24.14 38.44 -12.25
C TRP A 95 23.60 39.61 -11.46
N ASN A 96 22.52 40.20 -11.98
CA ASN A 96 21.74 41.16 -11.24
C ASN A 96 20.73 40.45 -10.30
N PHE A 97 19.95 41.24 -9.58
CA PHE A 97 18.92 40.73 -8.67
C PHE A 97 17.88 39.85 -9.39
N TYR A 98 17.43 40.25 -10.58
CA TYR A 98 16.42 39.51 -11.36
C TYR A 98 16.97 38.19 -11.88
N ASP A 99 18.22 38.15 -12.33
CA ASP A 99 18.87 36.92 -12.78
C ASP A 99 18.97 35.90 -11.63
N THR A 100 19.38 36.36 -10.45
CA THR A 100 19.46 35.51 -9.25
C THR A 100 18.07 35.03 -8.81
N ALA A 101 17.06 35.90 -8.87
CA ALA A 101 15.68 35.54 -8.54
C ALA A 101 15.13 34.48 -9.51
N GLU A 102 15.36 34.64 -10.81
CA GLU A 102 14.89 33.69 -11.83
C GLU A 102 15.60 32.34 -11.73
N PHE A 103 16.92 32.35 -11.51
CA PHE A 103 17.68 31.12 -11.22
C PHE A 103 17.13 30.36 -10.01
N ASN A 104 16.86 31.07 -8.92
CA ASN A 104 16.32 30.46 -7.70
C ASN A 104 14.90 29.91 -7.92
N ARG A 105 14.08 30.62 -8.73
CA ARG A 105 12.76 30.16 -9.12
C ARG A 105 12.85 28.85 -9.92
N LEU A 106 13.67 28.81 -10.98
CA LEU A 106 13.86 27.62 -11.82
C LEU A 106 14.41 26.44 -11.02
N ASN A 107 15.39 26.66 -10.13
CA ASN A 107 15.89 25.60 -9.25
C ASN A 107 14.84 25.09 -8.27
N SER A 108 14.02 25.98 -7.71
CA SER A 108 12.96 25.57 -6.78
C SER A 108 11.90 24.71 -7.50
N VAL A 109 11.57 25.07 -8.74
CA VAL A 109 10.70 24.25 -9.61
C VAL A 109 11.34 22.89 -9.88
N LEU A 110 12.60 22.86 -10.29
CA LEU A 110 13.33 21.61 -10.56
C LEU A 110 13.37 20.70 -9.32
N LEU A 111 13.67 21.26 -8.14
CA LEU A 111 13.67 20.52 -6.88
C LEU A 111 12.29 19.93 -6.57
N GLY A 112 11.22 20.72 -6.74
CA GLY A 112 9.86 20.24 -6.53
C GLY A 112 9.46 19.11 -7.49
N LEU A 113 9.87 19.20 -8.75
CA LEU A 113 9.64 18.15 -9.74
C LEU A 113 10.40 16.86 -9.40
N ARG A 114 11.66 16.97 -8.98
CA ARG A 114 12.46 15.80 -8.52
C ARG A 114 11.84 15.13 -7.31
N GLN A 115 11.39 15.91 -6.32
CA GLN A 115 10.67 15.37 -5.16
C GLN A 115 9.40 14.62 -5.61
N THR A 116 8.62 15.22 -6.51
CA THR A 116 7.40 14.59 -7.04
C THR A 116 7.72 13.28 -7.78
N LEU A 117 8.79 13.25 -8.58
CA LEU A 117 9.24 12.05 -9.26
C LEU A 117 9.60 10.94 -8.27
N ASN A 118 10.35 11.29 -7.23
CA ASN A 118 10.77 10.37 -6.18
C ASN A 118 9.58 9.83 -5.40
N ASP A 119 8.57 10.65 -5.10
CA ASP A 119 7.35 10.21 -4.43
C ASP A 119 6.56 9.21 -5.30
N LEU A 120 6.44 9.48 -6.60
CA LEU A 120 5.79 8.56 -7.55
C LEU A 120 6.54 7.22 -7.64
N ALA A 121 7.87 7.26 -7.73
CA ALA A 121 8.70 6.07 -7.76
C ALA A 121 8.62 5.28 -6.44
N ALA A 122 8.62 5.97 -5.30
CA ALA A 122 8.50 5.35 -3.98
C ALA A 122 7.15 4.64 -3.81
N GLU A 123 6.03 5.28 -4.18
CA GLU A 123 4.70 4.67 -4.09
C GLU A 123 4.56 3.46 -5.04
N TYR A 124 5.07 3.59 -6.27
CA TYR A 124 5.14 2.48 -7.21
C TYR A 124 5.95 1.31 -6.63
N ASN A 125 7.13 1.58 -6.08
CA ASN A 125 8.03 0.59 -5.50
C ASN A 125 7.43 -0.06 -4.24
N ALA A 126 6.71 0.69 -3.42
CA ALA A 126 6.04 0.18 -2.23
C ALA A 126 4.97 -0.83 -2.60
N ARG A 127 4.08 -0.48 -3.55
CA ARG A 127 3.03 -1.41 -4.03
C ARG A 127 3.58 -2.57 -4.84
N SER A 128 4.71 -2.36 -5.49
CA SER A 128 5.45 -3.42 -6.19
C SER A 128 5.95 -4.51 -5.25
N LYS A 129 6.14 -4.22 -3.95
CA LYS A 129 6.54 -5.18 -2.92
C LYS A 129 5.36 -5.88 -2.25
N MET A 130 4.12 -5.42 -2.47
CA MET A 130 2.92 -6.03 -1.90
C MET A 130 2.51 -7.25 -2.72
N VAL A 131 2.56 -8.46 -2.14
CA VAL A 131 2.31 -9.75 -2.82
C VAL A 131 0.94 -9.79 -3.51
N ASN A 132 -0.10 -9.21 -2.91
CA ASN A 132 -1.45 -9.16 -3.45
C ASN A 132 -1.64 -8.14 -4.59
N ARG A 133 -0.65 -7.27 -4.84
CA ARG A 133 -0.73 -6.23 -5.89
C ARG A 133 0.31 -6.45 -6.98
N SER A 134 1.49 -6.95 -6.64
CA SER A 134 2.59 -7.18 -7.57
C SER A 134 2.24 -8.17 -8.68
N ILE A 135 1.33 -9.12 -8.41
CA ILE A 135 0.79 -10.08 -9.38
C ILE A 135 0.04 -9.43 -10.55
N PHE A 136 -0.42 -8.18 -10.40
CA PHE A 136 -1.18 -7.45 -11.42
C PHE A 136 -0.32 -6.51 -12.25
N LYS A 137 1.01 -6.48 -12.04
CA LYS A 137 1.93 -5.86 -12.99
C LYS A 137 2.13 -6.81 -14.16
N THR A 138 1.72 -6.39 -15.35
CA THR A 138 2.00 -7.10 -16.59
C THR A 138 3.38 -6.72 -17.13
N GLY A 139 3.92 -7.53 -18.05
CA GLY A 139 5.33 -7.53 -18.44
C GLY A 139 5.91 -6.23 -19.00
N ASP A 140 5.08 -5.29 -19.46
CA ASP A 140 5.53 -4.01 -20.00
C ASP A 140 5.94 -3.01 -18.91
N LEU A 141 5.61 -3.28 -17.65
CA LEU A 141 5.86 -2.39 -16.52
C LEU A 141 7.13 -2.79 -15.76
N PRO A 142 7.98 -1.82 -15.36
CA PRO A 142 9.23 -2.12 -14.68
C PRO A 142 8.99 -2.74 -13.29
N VAL A 143 9.94 -3.58 -12.85
CA VAL A 143 9.86 -4.20 -11.50
C VAL A 143 9.92 -3.12 -10.42
N THR A 144 10.80 -2.13 -10.62
CA THR A 144 11.02 -0.97 -9.75
C THR A 144 11.32 0.27 -10.60
N LEU A 145 10.97 1.44 -10.08
CA LEU A 145 11.36 2.73 -10.63
C LEU A 145 12.59 3.30 -9.89
N PRO A 146 13.54 3.93 -10.60
CA PRO A 146 14.64 4.66 -9.99
C PRO A 146 14.15 5.78 -9.07
N ILE A 147 14.92 6.07 -8.02
CA ILE A 147 14.76 7.21 -7.11
C ILE A 147 16.11 7.90 -7.11
N ASP A 148 16.11 9.22 -7.34
CA ASP A 148 17.32 10.05 -7.43
C ASP A 148 17.65 10.72 -6.09
#